data_AF-A0A2P6PL58-F1
#
_entry.id   AF-A0A2P6PL58-F1
#
_cell.length_a   1.000
_cell.length_b   1.000
_cell.length_c   1.000
_cell.angle_alpha   90.00
_cell.angle_beta   90.00
_cell.angle_gamma   90.00
#
_symmetry.space_group_name_H-M   'P 1'
#
loop_
_entity.id
_entity.type
_entity.pdbx_description
1 polymer ?
#
loop_
_entity_poly.entity_id
_entity_poly.type
_entity_poly.pdbx_seq_one_letter_code
_entity_poly.pdbx_strand_id
1 'polypeptide(L)'
;MVKLFCFEDSLGTEAQRCPLLLQHNPIHKKVPVLVHNGKSIAESLVILEYIEETWKQNSLLPQDPHDKAAARFWAKFGDDKIFPPIVDTLCSEEKEQEEAIVKAKGKLKYLEGVLTLAFAKHN
;
A
#
# COMPACT_ATOMS: atom_id res chain seq x y z
N MET A 1 -4.44 8.10 20.31
CA MET A 1 -5.15 6.96 19.70
C MET A 1 -4.78 6.93 18.22
N VAL A 2 -4.28 5.80 17.73
CA VAL A 2 -3.97 5.58 16.31
C VAL A 2 -5.17 4.87 15.69
N LYS A 3 -5.72 5.41 14.61
CA LYS A 3 -6.73 4.72 13.80
C LYS A 3 -6.16 4.53 12.40
N LEU A 4 -6.11 3.28 11.94
CA LEU A 4 -5.81 2.95 10.56
C LEU A 4 -7.12 2.57 9.89
N PHE A 5 -7.50 3.28 8.83
CA PHE A 5 -8.65 2.88 8.02
C PHE A 5 -8.24 1.72 7.13
N CYS A 6 -8.84 0.55 7.39
CA CYS A 6 -8.60 -0.69 6.67
C CYS A 6 -9.73 -1.00 5.67
N PHE A 7 -9.46 -1.95 4.77
CA PHE A 7 -10.27 -2.32 3.62
C PHE A 7 -11.78 -2.48 3.89
N GLU A 8 -12.19 -2.97 5.06
CA GLU A 8 -13.61 -3.16 5.42
C GLU A 8 -14.43 -1.85 5.37
N ASP A 9 -13.81 -0.70 5.63
CA ASP A 9 -14.46 0.61 5.58
C ASP A 9 -14.62 1.17 4.15
N SER A 10 -14.07 0.47 3.14
CA SER A 10 -13.98 0.92 1.75
C SER A 10 -14.73 0.04 0.75
N LEU A 11 -15.37 -1.05 1.19
CA LEU A 11 -16.16 -1.95 0.35
C LEU A 11 -17.51 -1.31 0.01
N GLY A 12 -17.51 -0.43 -1.01
CA GLY A 12 -18.72 0.17 -1.53
C GLY A 12 -18.49 1.03 -2.77
N THR A 13 -19.56 1.26 -3.54
CA THR A 13 -19.63 2.23 -4.65
C THR A 13 -19.17 3.63 -4.20
N GLU A 14 -18.91 4.57 -5.13
CA GLU A 14 -18.54 5.95 -4.78
C GLU A 14 -19.55 6.64 -3.84
N ALA A 15 -20.82 6.21 -3.86
CA ALA A 15 -21.88 6.64 -2.95
C ALA A 15 -21.87 5.93 -1.58
N GLN A 16 -21.22 4.77 -1.45
CA GLN A 16 -21.13 3.95 -0.23
C GLN A 16 -19.80 4.09 0.52
N ARG A 17 -18.82 4.86 -0.01
CA ARG A 17 -17.57 5.11 0.71
C ARG A 17 -17.87 5.76 2.07
N CYS A 18 -17.29 5.20 3.13
CA CYS A 18 -17.52 5.65 4.50
C CYS A 18 -17.33 7.18 4.62
N PRO A 19 -18.30 7.94 5.19
CA PRO A 19 -18.18 9.39 5.39
C PRO A 19 -16.89 9.81 6.12
N LEU A 20 -16.38 8.94 7.00
CA LEU A 20 -15.11 9.16 7.70
C LEU A 20 -13.91 9.12 6.74
N LEU A 21 -13.90 8.24 5.74
CA LEU A 21 -12.82 8.21 4.75
C LEU A 21 -12.78 9.51 3.95
N LEU A 22 -13.94 10.01 3.52
CA LEU A 22 -14.04 11.27 2.79
C LEU A 22 -13.63 12.47 3.66
N GLN A 23 -13.92 12.43 4.96
CA GLN A 23 -13.46 13.44 5.91
C GLN A 23 -11.93 13.46 6.03
N HIS A 24 -11.28 12.29 6.05
CA HIS A 24 -9.85 12.16 6.31
C HIS A 24 -8.97 12.16 5.05
N ASN A 25 -9.50 11.76 3.89
CA ASN A 25 -8.83 11.80 2.58
C ASN A 25 -9.80 12.24 1.47
N PRO A 26 -10.20 13.52 1.43
CA PRO A 26 -11.15 14.02 0.43
C PRO A 26 -10.57 14.07 -0.99
N ILE A 27 -9.23 14.09 -1.13
CA ILE A 27 -8.54 14.24 -2.42
C ILE A 27 -8.55 12.92 -3.18
N HIS A 28 -7.94 11.88 -2.61
CA HIS A 28 -7.79 10.60 -3.31
C HIS A 28 -8.94 9.65 -3.01
N LYS A 29 -9.68 9.85 -1.91
CA LYS A 29 -10.82 9.01 -1.48
C LYS A 29 -10.45 7.52 -1.40
N LYS A 30 -9.18 7.23 -1.08
CA LYS A 30 -8.60 5.90 -1.03
C LYS A 30 -8.05 5.58 0.35
N VAL A 31 -8.10 4.30 0.68
CA VAL A 31 -7.39 3.69 1.82
C VAL A 31 -5.99 3.22 1.37
N PRO A 32 -5.02 3.09 2.29
CA PRO A 32 -5.10 3.37 3.73
C PRO A 32 -5.04 4.87 4.07
N VAL A 33 -5.60 5.22 5.23
CA VAL A 33 -5.42 6.52 5.89
C VAL A 33 -5.07 6.29 7.35
N LEU A 34 -3.98 6.89 7.81
CA LEU A 34 -3.56 6.88 9.21
C LEU A 34 -4.05 8.16 9.89
N VAL A 35 -4.77 8.03 11.01
CA VAL A 35 -5.10 9.14 11.89
C VAL A 35 -4.34 9.00 13.19
N HIS A 36 -3.40 9.91 13.43
CA HIS A 36 -2.61 9.99 14.65
C HIS A 36 -2.82 11.36 15.31
N ASN A 37 -3.35 11.36 16.54
CA ASN A 37 -3.65 12.57 17.32
C ASN A 37 -4.53 13.57 16.56
N GLY A 38 -5.57 13.05 15.88
CA GLY A 38 -6.53 13.84 15.11
C GLY A 38 -6.02 14.33 13.76
N LYS A 39 -4.75 14.06 13.41
CA LYS A 39 -4.16 14.44 12.11
C LYS A 39 -4.18 13.25 11.17
N SER A 40 -4.62 13.50 9.94
CA SER A 40 -4.79 12.49 8.89
C SER A 40 -3.59 12.47 7.97
N ILE A 41 -3.11 11.28 7.63
CA ILE A 41 -2.00 11.03 6.70
C ILE A 41 -2.51 9.97 5.72
N ALA A 42 -2.57 10.33 4.45
CA ALA A 42 -2.94 9.44 3.35
C ALA A 42 -1.70 9.02 2.55
N GLU A 43 -1.88 8.06 1.65
CA GLU A 43 -0.83 7.41 0.84
C GLU A 43 0.06 6.45 1.65
N SER A 44 0.08 5.18 1.20
CA SER A 44 0.76 4.05 1.86
C SER A 44 2.23 4.36 2.20
N LEU A 45 3.00 4.85 1.23
CA LEU A 45 4.42 5.15 1.39
C LEU A 45 4.67 6.35 2.30
N VAL A 46 3.81 7.37 2.24
CA VAL A 46 3.89 8.55 3.11
C VAL A 46 3.57 8.17 4.56
N ILE A 47 2.60 7.27 4.77
CA ILE A 47 2.29 6.71 6.09
C ILE A 47 3.52 5.96 6.65
N LEU A 48 4.21 5.16 5.83
CA LEU A 48 5.42 4.44 6.27
C LEU A 48 6.56 5.39 6.66
N GLU A 49 6.78 6.46 5.89
CA GLU A 49 7.75 7.50 6.24
C GLU A 49 7.41 8.19 7.56
N TYR A 50 6.14 8.54 7.76
CA TYR A 50 5.67 9.12 9.02
C TYR A 50 5.90 8.18 10.21
N ILE A 51 5.65 6.87 10.04
CA ILE A 51 5.87 5.87 11.08
C ILE A 51 7.36 5.78 11.43
N GLU A 52 8.23 5.71 10.42
CA GLU A 52 9.68 5.63 10.60
C GLU A 52 10.23 6.84 11.39
N GLU A 53 9.71 8.04 11.13
CA GLU A 53 10.15 9.26 11.82
C GLU A 53 9.57 9.39 13.24
N THR A 54 8.37 8.86 13.48
CA THR A 54 7.63 9.01 14.74
C THR A 54 8.04 7.99 15.80
N TRP A 55 8.27 6.73 15.42
CA TRP A 55 8.54 5.62 16.36
C TRP A 55 9.94 5.01 16.17
N LYS A 56 10.97 5.81 16.50
CA LYS A 56 12.38 5.47 16.26
C LYS A 56 12.89 4.21 16.98
N GLN A 57 12.22 3.79 18.04
CA GLN A 57 12.60 2.58 18.79
C GLN A 57 12.42 1.29 17.98
N ASN A 58 11.64 1.32 16.90
CA ASN A 58 11.32 0.14 16.10
C ASN A 58 11.39 0.46 14.60
N SER A 59 12.57 0.91 14.16
CA SER A 59 12.85 1.27 12.76
C SER A 59 12.47 0.14 11.80
N LEU A 60 11.69 0.48 10.79
CA LEU A 60 11.27 -0.42 9.71
C LEU A 60 12.35 -0.53 8.63
N LEU A 61 13.22 0.48 8.54
CA LEU A 61 14.23 0.58 7.50
C LEU A 61 15.63 0.20 8.03
N PRO A 62 16.52 -0.31 7.17
CA PRO A 62 17.93 -0.46 7.50
C PRO A 62 18.56 0.88 7.90
N GLN A 63 19.59 0.84 8.75
CA GLN A 63 20.31 2.06 9.17
C GLN A 63 21.26 2.57 8.09
N ASP A 64 21.90 1.66 7.35
CA ASP A 64 22.80 2.01 6.26
C ASP A 64 22.06 2.81 5.17
N PRO A 65 22.62 3.95 4.69
CA PRO A 65 21.95 4.79 3.71
C PRO A 65 21.65 4.09 2.38
N HIS A 66 22.55 3.21 1.91
CA HIS A 66 22.37 2.50 0.65
C HIS A 66 21.27 1.44 0.79
N ASP A 67 21.30 0.64 1.84
CA ASP A 67 20.28 -0.38 2.09
C ASP A 67 18.90 0.24 2.34
N LYS A 68 18.86 1.39 3.02
CA LYS A 68 17.65 2.21 3.19
C LYS A 68 17.10 2.70 1.84
N ALA A 69 17.97 3.16 0.96
CA ALA A 69 17.57 3.57 -0.39
C ALA A 69 17.04 2.38 -1.21
N ALA A 70 17.67 1.20 -1.09
CA ALA A 70 17.21 -0.03 -1.71
C ALA A 70 15.83 -0.46 -1.20
N ALA A 71 15.60 -0.41 0.12
CA ALA A 71 14.29 -0.72 0.71
C ALA A 71 13.20 0.24 0.19
N ARG A 72 13.48 1.54 0.12
CA ARG A 72 12.56 2.54 -0.45
C ARG A 72 12.28 2.31 -1.93
N PHE A 73 13.30 1.92 -2.70
CA PHE A 73 13.14 1.56 -4.11
C PHE A 73 12.15 0.41 -4.27
N TRP A 74 12.32 -0.68 -3.52
CA TRP A 74 11.42 -1.84 -3.60
C TRP A 74 10.01 -1.52 -3.12
N ALA A 75 9.85 -0.72 -2.07
CA ALA A 75 8.55 -0.25 -1.61
C ALA A 75 7.82 0.54 -2.72
N LYS A 76 8.53 1.49 -3.35
CA LYS A 76 7.99 2.27 -4.48
C LYS A 76 7.67 1.40 -5.70
N PHE A 77 8.54 0.45 -6.03
CA PHE A 77 8.29 -0.48 -7.13
C PHE A 77 7.02 -1.29 -6.91
N GLY A 78 6.81 -1.79 -5.69
CA GLY A 78 5.58 -2.47 -5.29
C GLY A 78 4.35 -1.59 -5.47
N ASP A 79 4.40 -0.36 -4.92
CA ASP A 79 3.30 0.62 -4.99
C ASP A 79 2.93 1.01 -6.43
N ASP A 80 3.94 1.24 -7.28
CA ASP A 80 3.72 1.66 -8.66
C ASP A 80 3.30 0.50 -9.58
N LYS A 81 3.83 -0.72 -9.37
CA LYS A 81 3.77 -1.79 -10.39
C LYS A 81 2.96 -3.01 -10.00
N ILE A 82 2.85 -3.29 -8.69
CA ILE A 82 2.33 -4.56 -8.17
C ILE A 82 1.00 -4.37 -7.47
N PHE A 83 0.89 -3.39 -6.56
CA PHE A 83 -0.27 -3.24 -5.70
C PHE A 83 -1.56 -2.72 -6.38
N PRO A 84 -1.55 -1.86 -7.41
CA PRO A 84 -2.80 -1.31 -7.94
C PRO A 84 -3.78 -2.39 -8.41
N PRO A 85 -3.38 -3.41 -9.20
CA PRO A 85 -4.30 -4.49 -9.60
C PRO A 85 -4.73 -5.39 -8.44
N ILE A 86 -3.92 -5.49 -7.38
CA ILE A 86 -4.26 -6.27 -6.17
C ILE A 86 -5.34 -5.53 -5.38
N VAL A 87 -5.16 -4.22 -5.17
CA VAL A 87 -6.16 -3.37 -4.52
C VAL A 87 -7.45 -3.37 -5.32
N ASP A 88 -7.38 -3.21 -6.65
CA ASP A 88 -8.55 -3.26 -7.51
C ASP A 88 -9.30 -4.60 -7.40
N THR A 89 -8.58 -5.73 -7.32
CA THR A 89 -9.18 -7.06 -7.11
C THR A 89 -9.86 -7.21 -5.75
N LEU A 90 -9.28 -6.63 -4.70
CA LEU A 90 -9.84 -6.67 -3.36
C LEU A 90 -11.05 -5.73 -3.19
N CYS A 91 -11.15 -4.71 -4.04
CA CYS A 91 -12.20 -3.70 -3.99
C CYS A 91 -13.30 -3.87 -5.06
N SER A 92 -13.20 -4.84 -5.96
CA SER A 92 -14.18 -5.09 -7.02
C SER A 92 -15.33 -6.00 -6.56
N GLU A 93 -16.52 -5.80 -7.14
CA GLU A 93 -17.68 -6.66 -6.93
C GLU A 93 -17.47 -8.06 -7.57
N GLU A 94 -18.16 -9.08 -7.06
CA GLU A 94 -17.99 -10.49 -7.44
C GLU A 94 -18.06 -10.75 -8.96
N LYS A 95 -18.82 -9.95 -9.72
CA LYS A 95 -18.96 -10.10 -11.19
C LYS A 95 -17.73 -9.70 -11.99
N GLU A 96 -16.80 -8.93 -11.41
CA GLU A 96 -15.57 -8.44 -12.07
C GLU A 96 -14.30 -9.09 -11.48
N GLN A 97 -14.45 -9.98 -10.50
CA GLN A 97 -13.32 -10.60 -9.80
C GLN A 97 -12.47 -11.51 -10.69
N GLU A 98 -13.03 -12.19 -11.67
CA GLU A 98 -12.26 -13.16 -12.48
C GLU A 98 -11.17 -12.49 -13.33
N GLU A 99 -11.49 -11.37 -14.00
CA GLU A 99 -10.50 -10.58 -14.76
C GLU A 99 -9.47 -9.94 -13.83
N ALA A 100 -9.91 -9.42 -12.67
CA ALA A 100 -9.05 -8.81 -11.68
C ALA A 100 -8.04 -9.82 -11.10
N ILE A 101 -8.49 -11.04 -10.77
CA ILE A 101 -7.65 -12.14 -10.31
C ILE A 101 -6.61 -12.52 -11.37
N VAL A 102 -6.98 -12.58 -12.66
CA VAL A 102 -6.03 -12.86 -13.75
C VAL A 102 -4.95 -11.78 -13.81
N LYS A 103 -5.33 -10.49 -13.72
CA LYS A 103 -4.38 -9.37 -13.69
C LYS A 103 -3.45 -9.45 -12.48
N ALA A 104 -4.00 -9.71 -11.28
CA ALA A 104 -3.22 -9.85 -10.05
C ALA A 104 -2.23 -11.02 -10.14
N LYS A 105 -2.66 -12.20 -10.62
CA LYS A 105 -1.78 -13.36 -10.85
C LYS A 105 -0.65 -13.03 -11.82
N GLY A 106 -0.94 -12.30 -12.91
CA GLY A 106 0.07 -11.84 -13.85
C GLY A 106 1.14 -10.95 -13.20
N LYS A 107 0.70 -10.01 -12.35
CA LYS A 107 1.63 -9.15 -11.59
C LYS A 107 2.48 -9.90 -10.57
N LEU A 108 1.90 -10.89 -9.88
CA LEU A 108 2.65 -11.73 -8.94
C LEU A 108 3.72 -12.56 -9.64
N LYS A 109 3.42 -13.15 -10.81
CA LYS A 109 4.42 -13.85 -11.62
C LYS A 109 5.54 -12.91 -12.10
N TYR A 110 5.19 -11.69 -12.50
CA TYR A 110 6.17 -10.68 -12.87
C TYR A 110 7.08 -10.31 -11.68
N LEU A 111 6.49 -10.10 -10.50
CA LEU A 111 7.25 -9.84 -9.28
C LEU A 111 8.20 -10.99 -8.95
N GLU A 112 7.73 -12.23 -9.00
CA GLU A 112 8.54 -13.42 -8.77
C GLU A 112 9.77 -13.44 -9.68
N GLY A 113 9.58 -13.23 -11.00
CA GLY A 113 10.70 -13.16 -11.94
C GLY A 113 11.68 -12.02 -11.65
N VAL A 114 11.18 -10.83 -11.29
CA VAL A 114 12.03 -9.69 -10.91
C VAL A 114 12.85 -9.99 -9.65
N LEU A 115 12.23 -10.59 -8.63
CA LEU A 115 12.90 -10.97 -7.39
C LEU A 115 13.97 -12.05 -7.65
N THR A 116 13.65 -13.07 -8.45
CA THR A 116 14.65 -14.08 -8.82
C THR A 116 15.85 -13.43 -9.50
N LEU A 117 15.65 -12.52 -10.46
CA LEU A 117 16.76 -11.83 -11.12
C LEU A 117 17.57 -10.93 -10.19
N ALA A 118 16.89 -10.19 -9.31
CA ALA A 118 17.53 -9.27 -8.38
C ALA A 118 18.39 -9.98 -7.34
N PHE A 119 17.94 -11.14 -6.85
CA PHE A 119 18.60 -11.87 -5.76
C PHE A 119 19.43 -13.08 -6.22
N ALA A 120 19.31 -13.51 -7.48
CA ALA A 120 20.15 -14.58 -8.04
C ALA A 120 21.64 -14.22 -8.16
N LYS A 121 22.00 -12.93 -8.04
CA LYS A 121 23.42 -12.48 -8.09
C LYS A 121 24.16 -12.58 -6.75
N HIS A 122 23.51 -13.10 -5.70
CA HIS A 122 24.08 -13.17 -4.35
C HIS A 122 24.26 -14.61 -3.82
N ASN A 123 24.12 -15.64 -4.67
CA ASN A 123 24.48 -17.03 -4.36
C ASN A 123 25.61 -17.53 -5.26
#